data_AF-A0A418CZD1-F1
#
_entry.id   AF-A0A418CZD1-F1
#
_cell.length_a   1.000
_cell.length_b   1.000
_cell.length_c   1.000
_cell.angle_alpha   90.00
_cell.angle_beta   90.00
_cell.angle_gamma   90.00
#
_symmetry.space_group_name_H-M   'P 1'
#
loop_
_entity.id
_entity.type
_entity.pdbx_description
1 polymer ?
#
loop_
_entity_poly.entity_id
_entity_poly.type
_entity_poly.pdbx_seq_one_letter_code
_entity_poly.pdbx_strand_id
1 'polypeptide(L)'
;MSDNIAVAPADEEIATNVQEEEGPPAAQEARDPWEEEAVKLSAASTENLLRMMECSICKEYLVKATQTSCCGAVFCKRCICMWVRARGTCPVCRMQQIPSKLTLAKYVQRIADELKDDLCPTNDAITDGGTGPSTEVQHRLDQLFTPTGAQNPLDQVFQANVLINEGGDDDGPVDAADNDDPGRPYLYAIPGAEDRAHQCTIRLGQNGSFSLLLEHTQRVICTAVRTRGDGDHSITLTIKSPDDMVVVATLELLPHSDQYLAVDHLGRDIMAVDYMSKDPVLVLPKPVQILNEGSDMTPFAPQSRRDSIWMQVRRPDTSRVNPFEGKSDPYYDFNRKHSWLRHGGRYVQGARTILVLVGPKNNDMPFLSVAYANTERSRVWVDFLHPIAPLQAFAIALTAMDRHRRVLKARVGP
;
A
#
# COMPACT_ATOMS: atom_id res chain seq x y z
N MET A 1 30.64 86.90 -14.58
CA MET A 1 30.50 86.99 -16.04
C MET A 1 31.90 86.84 -16.60
N SER A 2 32.26 85.59 -16.89
CA SER A 2 32.47 85.07 -18.27
C SER A 2 33.87 85.48 -18.76
N ASP A 3 34.74 84.63 -19.28
CA ASP A 3 34.56 83.32 -19.90
C ASP A 3 35.84 82.48 -19.83
N ASN A 4 35.63 81.21 -20.12
CA ASN A 4 36.50 80.07 -19.95
C ASN A 4 37.20 79.69 -21.28
N ILE A 5 38.38 79.09 -21.14
CA ILE A 5 38.98 78.03 -21.97
C ILE A 5 39.79 78.45 -23.22
N ALA A 6 41.09 78.12 -23.14
CA ALA A 6 41.97 77.85 -24.27
C ALA A 6 42.69 76.49 -24.07
N VAL A 7 43.14 75.93 -25.19
CA VAL A 7 43.43 74.53 -25.49
C VAL A 7 44.92 74.14 -25.30
N ALA A 8 45.17 72.95 -24.72
CA ALA A 8 46.23 71.92 -24.93
C ALA A 8 47.75 72.30 -24.84
N PRO A 9 48.74 71.38 -25.01
CA PRO A 9 48.81 69.89 -24.90
C PRO A 9 50.05 69.37 -24.09
N ALA A 10 50.26 68.03 -24.15
CA ALA A 10 51.55 67.29 -24.16
C ALA A 10 52.03 66.61 -22.86
N ASP A 11 51.94 65.26 -22.89
CA ASP A 11 52.90 64.21 -22.54
C ASP A 11 53.97 64.47 -21.48
N GLU A 12 53.93 63.71 -20.38
CA GLU A 12 55.12 63.07 -19.80
C GLU A 12 54.73 61.93 -18.84
N GLU A 13 55.27 60.74 -19.10
CA GLU A 13 55.13 59.53 -18.28
C GLU A 13 55.89 59.68 -16.95
N ILE A 14 55.22 59.45 -15.81
CA ILE A 14 55.89 59.15 -14.54
C ILE A 14 55.20 57.98 -13.84
N ALA A 15 56.04 57.03 -13.45
CA ALA A 15 55.75 55.71 -12.95
C ALA A 15 55.03 55.66 -11.58
N THR A 16 54.08 54.72 -11.51
CA THR A 16 53.77 53.78 -10.41
C THR A 16 53.83 54.28 -8.96
N ASN A 17 52.65 54.41 -8.32
CA ASN A 17 52.38 53.78 -7.03
C ASN A 17 50.85 53.69 -6.78
N VAL A 18 50.22 52.58 -7.18
CA VAL A 18 48.85 52.25 -6.77
C VAL A 18 48.97 51.31 -5.58
N GLN A 19 48.51 51.76 -4.42
CA GLN A 19 48.22 50.87 -3.30
C GLN A 19 46.96 50.08 -3.67
N GLU A 20 47.13 48.82 -4.06
CA GLU A 20 46.05 47.84 -4.07
C GLU A 20 45.75 47.47 -2.61
N GLU A 21 44.57 47.84 -2.12
CA GLU A 21 44.04 47.27 -0.89
C GLU A 21 43.73 45.80 -1.14
N GLU A 22 44.55 44.91 -0.57
CA GLU A 22 44.24 43.49 -0.46
C GLU A 22 42.98 43.33 0.41
N GLY A 23 41.90 42.84 -0.21
CA GLY A 23 40.70 42.39 0.51
C GLY A 23 41.04 41.30 1.54
N PRO A 24 40.24 41.15 2.61
CA PRO A 24 40.54 40.22 3.69
C PRO A 24 40.66 38.79 3.14
N PRO A 25 41.62 37.98 3.65
CA PRO A 25 41.81 36.63 3.17
C PRO A 25 40.55 35.81 3.44
N ALA A 26 40.13 35.04 2.43
CA ALA A 26 39.05 34.08 2.55
C ALA A 26 39.32 33.20 3.77
N ALA A 27 38.43 33.29 4.77
CA ALA A 27 38.42 32.38 5.90
C ALA A 27 38.25 30.97 5.33
N GLN A 28 39.34 30.19 5.33
CA GLN A 28 39.25 28.76 5.18
C GLN A 28 38.45 28.27 6.38
N GLU A 29 37.19 27.90 6.12
CA GLU A 29 36.33 27.21 7.08
C GLU A 29 37.03 25.93 7.51
N ALA A 30 37.71 25.98 8.66
CA ALA A 30 38.19 24.80 9.33
C ALA A 30 36.94 24.00 9.73
N ARG A 31 36.65 22.93 8.99
CA ARG A 31 35.59 21.98 9.32
C ARG A 31 35.83 21.46 10.74
N ASP A 32 34.79 21.51 11.57
CA ASP A 32 34.88 21.06 12.95
C ASP A 32 35.30 19.57 12.96
N PRO A 33 36.41 19.20 13.61
CA PRO A 33 36.87 17.81 13.68
C PRO A 33 35.79 16.83 14.17
N TRP A 34 34.84 17.31 14.99
CA TRP A 34 33.72 16.52 15.48
C TRP A 34 32.69 16.18 14.39
N GLU A 35 32.50 17.07 13.41
CA GLU A 35 31.62 16.81 12.26
C GLU A 35 32.22 15.76 11.32
N GLU A 36 33.52 15.79 11.07
CA GLU A 36 34.19 14.78 10.24
C GLU A 36 34.16 13.39 10.88
N GLU A 37 34.29 13.32 12.21
CA GLU A 37 34.24 12.06 12.95
C GLU A 37 32.81 11.50 13.01
N ALA A 38 31.79 12.36 13.16
CA ALA A 38 30.38 11.98 13.08
C ALA A 38 29.95 11.51 11.67
N VAL A 39 30.47 12.15 10.62
CA VAL A 39 30.24 11.73 9.23
C VAL A 39 30.89 10.37 8.95
N LYS A 40 32.12 10.13 9.43
CA LYS A 40 32.78 8.82 9.33
C LYS A 40 32.04 7.72 10.10
N LEU A 41 31.56 8.03 11.32
CA LEU A 41 30.75 7.09 12.11
C LEU A 41 29.42 6.74 11.43
N SER A 42 28.75 7.73 10.81
CA SER A 42 27.49 7.51 10.10
C SER A 42 27.66 6.71 8.81
N ALA A 43 28.73 6.96 8.04
CA ALA A 43 29.06 6.19 6.83
C ALA A 43 29.46 4.73 7.14
N ALA A 44 30.23 4.50 8.21
CA ALA A 44 30.55 3.14 8.65
C ALA A 44 29.30 2.39 9.17
N SER A 45 28.34 3.12 9.77
CA SER A 45 27.08 2.56 10.26
C SER A 45 26.13 2.18 9.11
N THR A 46 26.09 2.97 8.04
CA THR A 46 25.31 2.65 6.84
C THR A 46 25.91 1.47 6.08
N GLU A 47 27.22 1.40 5.90
CA GLU A 47 27.89 0.27 5.24
C GLU A 47 27.63 -1.07 5.96
N ASN A 48 27.68 -1.07 7.30
CA ASN A 48 27.36 -2.25 8.10
C ASN A 48 25.89 -2.67 7.94
N LEU A 49 24.97 -1.71 7.84
CA LEU A 49 23.56 -2.00 7.58
C LEU A 49 23.35 -2.62 6.19
N LEU A 50 24.04 -2.13 5.16
CA LEU A 50 23.97 -2.69 3.80
C LEU A 50 24.48 -4.13 3.77
N ARG A 51 25.59 -4.42 4.46
CA ARG A 51 26.12 -5.80 4.60
C ARG A 51 25.16 -6.74 5.31
N MET A 52 24.35 -6.25 6.25
CA MET A 52 23.30 -7.06 6.89
C MET A 52 22.18 -7.46 5.92
N MET A 53 22.05 -6.77 4.79
CA MET A 53 21.03 -6.99 3.76
C MET A 53 21.57 -7.77 2.55
N GLU A 54 22.80 -8.26 2.62
CA GLU A 54 23.40 -9.12 1.59
C GLU A 54 23.03 -10.59 1.82
N CYS A 55 22.65 -11.26 0.75
CA CYS A 55 22.48 -12.71 0.77
C CYS A 55 23.84 -13.39 0.80
N SER A 56 24.14 -14.14 1.85
CA SER A 56 25.42 -14.83 1.98
C SER A 56 25.69 -15.95 0.95
N ILE A 57 24.68 -16.34 0.15
CA ILE A 57 24.79 -17.33 -0.94
C ILE A 57 25.21 -16.66 -2.25
N CYS A 58 24.45 -15.68 -2.74
CA CYS A 58 24.74 -15.02 -4.03
C CYS A 58 25.61 -13.75 -3.88
N LYS A 59 25.83 -13.27 -2.66
CA LYS A 59 26.57 -12.04 -2.34
C LYS A 59 25.94 -10.77 -2.93
N GLU A 60 24.66 -10.83 -3.27
CA GLU A 60 23.85 -9.70 -3.72
C GLU A 60 22.81 -9.35 -2.65
N TYR A 61 22.18 -8.18 -2.77
CA TYR A 61 21.11 -7.76 -1.86
C TYR A 61 19.88 -8.68 -1.91
N LEU A 62 19.22 -8.80 -0.76
CA LEU A 62 18.11 -9.71 -0.56
C LEU A 62 16.92 -9.41 -1.49
N VAL A 63 16.60 -10.35 -2.38
CA VAL A 63 15.40 -10.34 -3.22
C VAL A 63 14.44 -11.43 -2.78
N LYS A 64 13.21 -11.06 -2.41
CA LYS A 64 12.23 -11.95 -1.77
C LYS A 64 12.86 -12.65 -0.56
N ALA A 65 13.38 -11.86 0.37
CA ALA A 65 14.03 -12.24 1.61
C ALA A 65 13.24 -13.33 2.31
N THR A 66 13.87 -14.47 2.52
CA THR A 66 13.27 -15.70 3.04
C THR A 66 14.13 -16.17 4.21
N GLN A 67 13.51 -16.33 5.37
CA GLN A 67 14.16 -16.78 6.60
C GLN A 67 14.07 -18.29 6.76
N THR A 68 15.12 -18.86 7.33
CA THR A 68 15.17 -20.25 7.78
C THR A 68 14.45 -20.42 9.12
N SER A 69 13.80 -21.57 9.31
CA SER A 69 13.04 -21.87 10.54
C SER A 69 13.94 -22.18 11.75
N CYS A 70 15.20 -22.55 11.52
CA CYS A 70 16.11 -23.01 12.57
C CYS A 70 16.78 -21.90 13.37
N CYS A 71 17.28 -20.86 12.69
CA CYS A 71 18.09 -19.81 13.30
C CYS A 71 17.74 -18.41 12.79
N GLY A 72 16.67 -18.29 12.00
CA GLY A 72 16.21 -17.00 11.47
C GLY A 72 17.10 -16.36 10.41
N ALA A 73 18.16 -17.05 9.94
CA ALA A 73 19.04 -16.51 8.89
C ALA A 73 18.26 -16.28 7.59
N VAL A 74 18.51 -15.14 6.94
CA VAL A 74 17.72 -14.63 5.80
C VAL A 74 18.54 -14.65 4.50
N PHE A 75 17.89 -15.04 3.41
CA PHE A 75 18.49 -15.20 2.09
C PHE A 75 17.49 -14.83 1.00
N CYS A 76 17.93 -14.65 -0.25
CA CYS A 76 17.00 -14.57 -1.38
C CYS A 76 16.18 -15.87 -1.48
N LYS A 77 14.87 -15.79 -1.77
CA LYS A 77 13.98 -16.96 -1.90
C LYS A 77 14.57 -18.04 -2.79
N ARG A 78 15.08 -17.65 -3.96
CA ARG A 78 15.65 -18.59 -4.93
C ARG A 78 16.89 -19.29 -4.35
N CYS A 79 17.80 -18.55 -3.74
CA CYS A 79 19.05 -19.06 -3.19
C CYS A 79 18.82 -20.11 -2.10
N ILE A 80 18.02 -19.78 -1.08
CA ILE A 80 17.78 -20.71 0.02
C ILE A 80 16.93 -21.92 -0.40
N CYS A 81 15.96 -21.74 -1.30
CA CYS A 81 15.18 -22.87 -1.82
C CYS A 81 16.05 -23.86 -2.60
N MET A 82 16.99 -23.39 -3.42
CA MET A 82 17.92 -24.27 -4.14
C MET A 82 18.87 -24.97 -3.18
N TRP A 83 19.43 -24.25 -2.22
CA TRP A 83 20.32 -24.83 -1.22
C TRP A 83 19.65 -25.93 -0.40
N VAL A 84 18.45 -25.68 0.13
CA VAL A 84 17.71 -26.65 0.94
C VAL A 84 17.29 -27.86 0.10
N ARG A 85 16.93 -27.68 -1.18
CA ARG A 85 16.64 -28.81 -2.08
C ARG A 85 17.88 -29.68 -2.37
N ALA A 86 19.05 -29.07 -2.47
CA ALA A 86 20.29 -29.80 -2.77
C ALA A 86 20.92 -30.45 -1.53
N ARG A 87 20.88 -29.78 -0.37
CA ARG A 87 21.64 -30.17 0.84
C ARG A 87 20.79 -30.46 2.07
N GLY A 88 19.50 -30.11 2.08
CA GLY A 88 18.59 -30.35 3.21
C GLY A 88 18.94 -29.63 4.51
N THR A 89 19.84 -28.65 4.49
CA THR A 89 20.40 -28.01 5.70
C THR A 89 20.46 -26.50 5.57
N CYS A 90 20.49 -25.79 6.71
CA CYS A 90 20.71 -24.35 6.76
C CYS A 90 22.18 -24.00 6.40
N PRO A 91 22.44 -23.00 5.53
CA PRO A 91 23.81 -22.57 5.22
C PRO A 91 24.61 -22.06 6.42
N VAL A 92 23.93 -21.55 7.45
CA VAL A 92 24.57 -20.92 8.63
C VAL A 92 24.76 -21.94 9.76
N CYS A 93 23.66 -22.47 10.31
CA CYS A 93 23.74 -23.34 11.48
C CYS A 93 23.78 -24.84 11.15
N ARG A 94 23.70 -25.22 9.86
CA ARG A 94 23.72 -26.61 9.36
C ARG A 94 22.60 -27.53 9.87
N MET A 95 21.63 -26.99 10.63
CA MET A 95 20.46 -27.75 11.08
C MET A 95 19.55 -28.09 9.89
N GLN A 96 18.83 -29.22 9.97
CA GLN A 96 17.96 -29.67 8.90
C GLN A 96 16.88 -28.64 8.57
N GLN A 97 16.61 -28.44 7.27
CA GLN A 97 15.59 -27.55 6.75
C GLN A 97 14.77 -28.26 5.68
N ILE A 98 13.49 -27.90 5.60
CA ILE A 98 12.56 -28.42 4.58
C ILE A 98 12.01 -27.20 3.84
N PRO A 99 11.88 -27.22 2.49
CA PRO A 99 11.43 -26.05 1.73
C PRO A 99 10.09 -25.46 2.17
N SER A 100 9.17 -26.29 2.67
CA SER A 100 7.86 -25.87 3.19
C SER A 100 7.92 -25.11 4.52
N LYS A 101 9.03 -25.20 5.25
CA LYS A 101 9.27 -24.49 6.51
C LYS A 101 10.06 -23.19 6.33
N LEU A 102 10.34 -22.80 5.10
CA LEU A 102 10.96 -21.51 4.80
C LEU A 102 9.88 -20.44 4.78
N THR A 103 10.06 -19.39 5.56
CA THR A 103 9.07 -18.31 5.71
C THR A 103 9.59 -17.06 5.03
N LEU A 104 8.73 -16.31 4.35
CA LEU A 104 9.12 -15.02 3.79
C LEU A 104 9.40 -14.03 4.94
N ALA A 105 10.60 -13.45 4.95
CA ALA A 105 11.01 -12.45 5.92
C ALA A 105 10.47 -11.08 5.49
N LYS A 106 9.14 -10.88 5.57
CA LYS A 106 8.44 -9.70 5.03
C LYS A 106 8.99 -8.36 5.54
N TYR A 107 9.42 -8.30 6.81
CA TYR A 107 10.01 -7.09 7.39
C TYR A 107 11.41 -6.81 6.83
N VAL A 108 12.24 -7.85 6.72
CA VAL A 108 13.57 -7.73 6.10
C VAL A 108 13.45 -7.39 4.62
N GLN A 109 12.46 -7.95 3.93
CA GLN A 109 12.18 -7.57 2.54
C GLN A 109 11.82 -6.10 2.42
N ARG A 110 10.94 -5.57 3.27
CA ARG A 110 10.60 -4.14 3.28
C ARG A 110 11.81 -3.25 3.52
N ILE A 111 12.66 -3.62 4.48
CA ILE A 111 13.91 -2.89 4.73
C ILE A 111 14.86 -2.96 3.53
N ALA A 112 14.94 -4.11 2.85
CA ALA A 112 15.76 -4.29 1.64
C ALA A 112 15.24 -3.42 0.48
N ASP A 113 13.92 -3.41 0.29
CA ASP A 113 13.26 -2.63 -0.74
C ASP A 113 13.37 -1.13 -0.48
N GLU A 114 13.27 -0.72 0.79
CA GLU A 114 13.54 0.66 1.19
C GLU A 114 14.98 1.01 0.82
N LEU A 115 15.99 0.26 1.29
CA LEU A 115 17.40 0.55 1.04
C LEU A 115 17.79 0.52 -0.45
N LYS A 116 17.03 -0.12 -1.32
CA LYS A 116 17.35 -0.37 -2.75
C LYS A 116 17.79 0.88 -3.52
N ASP A 117 17.24 2.05 -3.20
CA ASP A 117 17.61 3.31 -3.86
C ASP A 117 19.01 3.83 -3.44
N ASP A 118 19.48 3.49 -2.23
CA ASP A 118 20.86 3.78 -1.79
C ASP A 118 21.84 2.66 -2.23
N LEU A 119 21.32 1.56 -2.77
CA LEU A 119 22.06 0.36 -3.16
C LEU A 119 22.47 0.32 -4.63
N CYS A 120 21.97 1.24 -5.46
CA CYS A 120 22.55 1.54 -6.75
C CYS A 120 23.48 2.75 -6.58
N PRO A 121 24.80 2.61 -6.75
CA PRO A 121 25.60 3.77 -7.09
C PRO A 121 24.96 4.41 -8.32
N THR A 122 24.62 5.70 -8.24
CA THR A 122 24.26 6.46 -9.43
C THR A 122 25.42 6.34 -10.42
N ASN A 123 25.12 5.95 -11.65
CA ASN A 123 26.07 5.88 -12.77
C ASN A 123 26.46 7.30 -13.24
N ASP A 124 26.89 8.14 -12.31
CA ASP A 124 27.33 9.51 -12.58
C ASP A 124 28.83 9.66 -12.28
N ALA A 125 29.63 8.71 -12.77
CA ALA A 125 31.05 8.88 -13.02
C ALA A 125 31.59 7.65 -13.77
N ILE A 126 31.67 7.74 -15.10
CA ILE A 126 32.76 7.23 -15.97
C ILE A 126 32.41 7.74 -17.38
N THR A 127 32.98 8.89 -17.74
CA THR A 127 33.30 9.19 -19.13
C THR A 127 34.70 8.65 -19.41
N ASP A 128 34.86 8.11 -20.62
CA ASP A 128 36.09 7.63 -21.26
C ASP A 128 36.70 6.28 -20.84
N GLY A 129 36.44 5.29 -21.70
CA GLY A 129 37.49 4.48 -22.31
C GLY A 129 37.96 3.22 -21.57
N GLY A 130 37.38 2.06 -21.92
CA GLY A 130 38.06 0.77 -21.78
C GLY A 130 37.21 -0.39 -21.28
N THR A 131 36.76 -1.23 -22.21
CA THR A 131 36.39 -2.67 -22.06
C THR A 131 35.54 -3.07 -20.85
N GLY A 132 34.24 -3.22 -21.08
CA GLY A 132 33.29 -3.75 -20.11
C GLY A 132 33.52 -5.23 -19.73
N PRO A 133 32.91 -5.71 -18.63
CA PRO A 133 33.00 -7.11 -18.23
C PRO A 133 32.24 -8.01 -19.23
N SER A 134 33.03 -8.75 -20.02
CA SER A 134 32.74 -10.04 -20.68
C SER A 134 31.26 -10.37 -20.96
N THR A 135 30.85 -10.05 -22.18
CA THR A 135 29.68 -10.57 -22.92
C THR A 135 29.57 -12.10 -22.99
N GLU A 136 30.56 -12.85 -22.52
CA GLU A 136 30.63 -14.31 -22.64
C GLU A 136 29.79 -15.07 -21.59
N VAL A 137 29.47 -14.47 -20.44
CA VAL A 137 28.61 -15.08 -19.41
C VAL A 137 27.12 -14.85 -19.74
N GLN A 138 26.77 -13.64 -20.18
CA GLN A 138 25.40 -13.31 -20.55
C GLN A 138 24.96 -14.06 -21.82
N HIS A 139 25.84 -14.16 -22.82
CA HIS A 139 25.56 -14.88 -24.06
C HIS A 139 25.47 -16.40 -23.86
N ARG A 140 26.15 -16.98 -22.85
CA ARG A 140 25.98 -18.40 -22.47
C ARG A 140 24.68 -18.70 -21.73
N LEU A 141 24.10 -17.73 -21.02
CA LEU A 141 22.77 -17.88 -20.41
C LEU A 141 21.65 -17.72 -21.46
N ASP A 142 21.82 -16.83 -22.42
CA ASP A 142 20.81 -16.58 -23.47
C ASP A 142 20.72 -17.71 -24.51
N GLN A 143 21.83 -18.40 -24.82
CA GLN A 143 21.82 -19.51 -25.78
C GLN A 143 21.20 -20.82 -25.25
N LEU A 144 20.99 -20.95 -23.93
CA LEU A 144 20.33 -22.12 -23.34
C LEU A 144 18.80 -21.97 -23.26
N PHE A 145 18.26 -20.79 -23.54
CA PHE A 145 16.84 -20.49 -23.35
C PHE A 145 16.31 -19.56 -24.45
N THR A 146 16.02 -20.12 -25.61
CA THR A 146 15.09 -19.47 -26.56
C THR A 146 13.70 -19.40 -25.93
N PRO A 147 13.06 -18.22 -25.83
CA PRO A 147 11.67 -18.13 -25.39
C PRO A 147 10.78 -18.52 -26.57
N THR A 148 10.31 -19.77 -26.61
CA THR A 148 9.09 -20.08 -27.37
C THR A 148 7.96 -19.29 -26.72
N GLY A 149 7.36 -18.39 -27.50
CA GLY A 149 6.25 -17.55 -27.08
C GLY A 149 5.15 -18.38 -26.42
N ALA A 150 4.99 -18.18 -25.12
CA ALA A 150 3.83 -18.60 -24.37
C ALA A 150 3.39 -17.38 -23.56
N GLN A 151 2.32 -16.74 -24.04
CA GLN A 151 1.59 -15.72 -23.30
C GLN A 151 1.17 -16.29 -21.94
N ASN A 152 1.20 -15.44 -20.92
CA ASN A 152 0.97 -15.82 -19.53
C ASN A 152 -0.49 -16.28 -19.35
N PRO A 153 -0.76 -17.46 -18.76
CA PRO A 153 -2.13 -17.98 -18.60
C PRO A 153 -3.07 -17.07 -17.78
N LEU A 154 -2.53 -16.13 -17.01
CA LEU A 154 -3.29 -15.16 -16.20
C LEU A 154 -4.00 -14.09 -17.04
N ASP A 155 -3.46 -13.72 -18.21
CA ASP A 155 -4.13 -12.78 -19.13
C ASP A 155 -5.35 -13.45 -19.81
N GLN A 156 -5.31 -14.77 -20.01
CA GLN A 156 -6.40 -15.54 -20.60
C GLN A 156 -7.55 -15.79 -19.62
N VAL A 157 -7.27 -15.97 -18.33
CA VAL A 157 -8.33 -16.14 -17.31
C VAL A 157 -9.11 -14.84 -17.10
N PHE A 158 -8.45 -13.68 -17.18
CA PHE A 158 -9.13 -12.38 -17.13
C PHE A 158 -10.04 -12.14 -18.35
N GLN A 159 -9.63 -12.58 -19.54
CA GLN A 159 -10.46 -12.49 -20.75
C GLN A 159 -11.54 -13.58 -20.84
N ALA A 160 -11.39 -14.72 -20.17
CA ALA A 160 -12.32 -15.85 -20.28
C ALA A 160 -13.62 -15.69 -19.47
N ASN A 161 -13.64 -14.82 -18.45
CA ASN A 161 -14.85 -14.54 -17.68
C ASN A 161 -15.82 -13.55 -18.37
N VAL A 162 -15.53 -13.17 -19.62
CA VAL A 162 -16.28 -12.18 -20.43
C VAL A 162 -17.42 -12.79 -21.26
N LEU A 163 -17.58 -14.11 -21.31
CA LEU A 163 -18.59 -14.72 -22.18
C LEU A 163 -19.50 -15.69 -21.43
N ILE A 164 -20.58 -15.18 -20.80
CA ILE A 164 -21.79 -15.99 -20.56
C ILE A 164 -23.07 -15.15 -20.76
N ASN A 165 -23.67 -15.38 -21.94
CA ASN A 165 -25.06 -15.29 -22.39
C ASN A 165 -25.82 -13.95 -22.57
N GLU A 166 -26.17 -13.74 -23.85
CA GLU A 166 -27.24 -12.92 -24.41
C GLU A 166 -28.65 -13.46 -24.06
N GLY A 167 -29.63 -12.54 -23.99
CA GLY A 167 -31.01 -12.80 -24.38
C GLY A 167 -32.10 -12.27 -23.44
N GLY A 168 -32.77 -11.18 -23.83
CA GLY A 168 -34.09 -10.79 -23.31
C GLY A 168 -34.37 -9.30 -23.38
N ASP A 169 -35.04 -8.85 -24.45
CA ASP A 169 -35.55 -7.48 -24.62
C ASP A 169 -36.64 -7.16 -23.59
N ASP A 170 -36.46 -6.13 -22.76
CA ASP A 170 -37.57 -5.40 -22.09
C ASP A 170 -37.12 -3.97 -21.73
N ASP A 171 -37.81 -2.97 -22.29
CA ASP A 171 -37.53 -1.54 -22.15
C ASP A 171 -37.90 -1.03 -20.74
N GLY A 172 -36.95 -1.08 -19.80
CA GLY A 172 -37.03 -0.47 -18.47
C GLY A 172 -35.88 0.54 -18.21
N PRO A 173 -35.98 1.44 -17.21
CA PRO A 173 -34.91 2.38 -16.91
C PRO A 173 -33.68 1.61 -16.44
N VAL A 174 -32.63 1.64 -17.25
CA VAL A 174 -31.34 0.96 -17.05
C VAL A 174 -30.69 1.40 -15.73
N ASP A 175 -30.72 0.51 -14.73
CA ASP A 175 -29.98 0.65 -13.49
C ASP A 175 -28.49 0.46 -13.77
N ALA A 176 -27.63 1.30 -13.18
CA ALA A 176 -26.17 1.26 -13.33
C ALA A 176 -25.50 -0.07 -12.89
N ALA A 177 -26.28 -1.04 -12.41
CA ALA A 177 -25.86 -2.39 -12.06
C ALA A 177 -25.83 -3.35 -13.27
N ASP A 178 -26.45 -3.00 -14.41
CA ASP A 178 -26.48 -3.82 -15.63
C ASP A 178 -25.35 -3.49 -16.62
N ASN A 179 -24.52 -2.47 -16.34
CA ASN A 179 -23.24 -2.28 -17.01
C ASN A 179 -22.18 -3.18 -16.38
N ASP A 180 -22.36 -4.50 -16.47
CA ASP A 180 -21.22 -5.43 -16.43
C ASP A 180 -20.43 -5.21 -17.74
N ASP A 181 -19.71 -4.08 -17.83
CA ASP A 181 -18.67 -3.91 -18.85
C ASP A 181 -17.63 -5.01 -18.60
N PRO A 182 -17.45 -5.95 -19.53
CA PRO A 182 -16.57 -7.10 -19.35
C PRO A 182 -15.10 -6.75 -19.03
N GLY A 183 -14.69 -5.48 -19.19
CA GLY A 183 -13.36 -4.99 -18.86
C GLY A 183 -13.19 -4.43 -17.43
N ARG A 184 -14.25 -4.05 -16.72
CA ARG A 184 -14.16 -3.27 -15.47
C ARG A 184 -14.75 -4.02 -14.27
N PRO A 185 -13.92 -4.62 -13.39
CA PRO A 185 -14.45 -5.39 -12.27
C PRO A 185 -15.13 -4.46 -11.27
N TYR A 186 -16.43 -4.69 -11.01
CA TYR A 186 -17.26 -3.91 -10.05
C TYR A 186 -16.57 -3.69 -8.69
N LEU A 187 -15.70 -4.59 -8.24
CA LEU A 187 -14.93 -4.45 -7.00
C LEU A 187 -14.03 -3.20 -6.95
N TYR A 188 -13.54 -2.73 -8.09
CA TYR A 188 -12.68 -1.56 -8.25
C TYR A 188 -13.43 -0.31 -8.68
N ALA A 189 -14.58 -0.50 -9.34
CA ALA A 189 -15.45 0.58 -9.75
C ALA A 189 -15.95 1.33 -8.53
N ILE A 190 -15.58 2.60 -8.44
CA ILE A 190 -16.18 3.50 -7.46
C ILE A 190 -17.49 3.97 -8.04
N PRO A 191 -18.58 3.83 -7.26
CA PRO A 191 -19.85 4.44 -7.58
C PRO A 191 -19.67 5.84 -8.17
N GLY A 192 -20.37 6.13 -9.27
CA GLY A 192 -20.46 7.50 -9.75
C GLY A 192 -20.89 8.41 -8.59
N ALA A 193 -20.56 9.70 -8.65
CA ALA A 193 -21.02 10.67 -7.65
C ALA A 193 -22.55 10.89 -7.67
N GLU A 194 -23.30 9.97 -8.27
CA GLU A 194 -24.73 9.87 -8.08
C GLU A 194 -24.99 9.65 -6.59
N ASP A 195 -25.89 10.46 -6.05
CA ASP A 195 -26.08 10.73 -4.63
C ASP A 195 -26.67 9.54 -3.85
N ARG A 196 -26.45 8.29 -4.27
CA ARG A 196 -27.01 7.08 -3.66
C ARG A 196 -25.97 6.15 -3.06
N ALA A 197 -26.27 5.65 -1.86
CA ALA A 197 -25.45 4.72 -1.12
C ALA A 197 -25.59 3.31 -1.71
N HIS A 198 -24.45 2.66 -1.89
CA HIS A 198 -24.39 1.26 -2.28
C HIS A 198 -24.71 0.39 -1.08
N GLN A 199 -25.84 -0.32 -1.16
CA GLN A 199 -26.31 -1.17 -0.09
C GLN A 199 -25.80 -2.61 -0.29
N CYS A 200 -24.97 -3.07 0.65
CA CYS A 200 -24.43 -4.43 0.64
C CYS A 200 -24.72 -5.16 1.96
N THR A 201 -24.79 -6.48 1.90
CA THR A 201 -24.91 -7.33 3.07
C THR A 201 -23.70 -8.25 3.14
N ILE A 202 -23.11 -8.39 4.32
CA ILE A 202 -22.15 -9.45 4.63
C ILE A 202 -22.88 -10.58 5.33
N ARG A 203 -22.80 -11.78 4.73
CA ARG A 203 -23.20 -13.04 5.37
C ARG A 203 -22.00 -13.66 6.06
N LEU A 204 -22.17 -14.03 7.32
CA LEU A 204 -21.18 -14.73 8.14
C LEU A 204 -21.34 -16.24 7.92
N GLY A 205 -20.29 -16.88 7.41
CA GLY A 205 -20.25 -18.32 7.23
C GLY A 205 -19.55 -19.07 8.37
N GLN A 206 -19.37 -20.37 8.18
CA GLN A 206 -18.63 -21.21 9.12
C GLN A 206 -17.11 -20.92 9.06
N ASN A 207 -16.39 -21.23 10.13
CA ASN A 207 -14.93 -21.13 10.21
C ASN A 207 -14.34 -19.74 9.87
N GLY A 208 -15.12 -18.67 10.03
CA GLY A 208 -14.66 -17.31 9.75
C GLY A 208 -14.62 -16.98 8.27
N SER A 209 -15.46 -17.60 7.45
CA SER A 209 -15.76 -17.12 6.10
C SER A 209 -16.80 -16.00 6.12
N PHE A 210 -16.73 -15.13 5.12
CA PHE A 210 -17.62 -14.02 4.90
C PHE A 210 -17.95 -13.94 3.42
N SER A 211 -19.17 -13.56 3.08
CA SER A 211 -19.56 -13.28 1.69
C SER A 211 -20.17 -11.89 1.63
N LEU A 212 -19.71 -11.06 0.71
CA LEU A 212 -20.29 -9.75 0.41
C LEU A 212 -21.32 -9.92 -0.71
N LEU A 213 -22.53 -9.44 -0.47
CA LEU A 213 -23.65 -9.52 -1.41
C LEU A 213 -24.21 -8.12 -1.68
N LEU A 214 -24.64 -7.88 -2.92
CA LEU A 214 -25.50 -6.74 -3.23
C LEU A 214 -26.87 -6.94 -2.61
N GLU A 215 -27.46 -5.88 -2.03
CA GLU A 215 -28.75 -6.02 -1.36
C GLU A 215 -29.88 -6.33 -2.35
N HIS A 216 -29.91 -5.68 -3.50
CA HIS A 216 -31.01 -5.76 -4.47
C HIS A 216 -31.01 -7.09 -5.25
N THR A 217 -29.86 -7.50 -5.80
CA THR A 217 -29.73 -8.75 -6.56
C THR A 217 -29.42 -9.98 -5.70
N GLN A 218 -28.98 -9.80 -4.45
CA GLN A 218 -28.40 -10.88 -3.63
C GLN A 218 -27.23 -11.62 -4.32
N ARG A 219 -26.59 -11.00 -5.32
CA ARG A 219 -25.40 -11.52 -6.01
C ARG A 219 -24.18 -11.44 -5.09
N VAL A 220 -23.40 -12.51 -5.00
CA VAL A 220 -22.11 -12.51 -4.28
C VAL A 220 -21.07 -11.80 -5.14
N ILE A 221 -20.43 -10.78 -4.57
CA ILE A 221 -19.44 -9.93 -5.26
C ILE A 221 -18.01 -10.35 -4.93
N CYS A 222 -17.79 -10.80 -3.70
CA CYS A 222 -16.53 -11.36 -3.24
C CYS A 222 -16.76 -12.11 -1.93
N THR A 223 -15.79 -12.93 -1.58
CA THR A 223 -15.75 -13.69 -0.35
C THR A 223 -14.52 -13.29 0.45
N ALA A 224 -14.51 -13.60 1.74
CA ALA A 224 -13.31 -13.48 2.55
C ALA A 224 -13.18 -14.63 3.53
N VAL A 225 -11.94 -14.98 3.86
CA VAL A 225 -11.64 -15.99 4.89
C VAL A 225 -10.68 -15.40 5.90
N ARG A 226 -11.03 -15.54 7.19
CA ARG A 226 -10.16 -15.21 8.29
C ARG A 226 -9.29 -16.41 8.67
N THR A 227 -7.98 -16.24 8.57
CA THR A 227 -6.99 -17.22 9.01
C THR A 227 -6.24 -16.71 10.24
N ARG A 228 -5.77 -17.64 11.06
CA ARG A 228 -4.88 -17.34 12.18
C ARG A 228 -3.57 -18.07 11.92
N GLY A 229 -2.45 -17.36 12.02
CA GLY A 229 -1.12 -17.95 11.82
C GLY A 229 -0.81 -18.99 12.89
N ASP A 230 -0.34 -20.15 12.44
CA ASP A 230 0.14 -21.21 13.31
C ASP A 230 1.51 -20.81 13.88
N GLY A 231 1.52 -20.33 15.13
CA GLY A 231 2.73 -20.06 15.91
C GLY A 231 2.99 -18.59 16.27
N ASP A 232 2.55 -17.63 15.46
CA ASP A 232 2.71 -16.19 15.73
C ASP A 232 1.40 -15.50 16.13
N HIS A 233 0.29 -16.24 16.15
CA HIS A 233 -1.06 -15.73 16.41
C HIS A 233 -1.49 -14.58 15.49
N SER A 234 -0.83 -14.40 14.34
CA SER A 234 -1.18 -13.39 13.36
C SER A 234 -2.60 -13.60 12.87
N ILE A 235 -3.28 -12.51 12.51
CA ILE A 235 -4.63 -12.55 11.96
C ILE A 235 -4.54 -11.98 10.54
N THR A 236 -4.94 -12.80 9.58
CA THR A 236 -4.99 -12.41 8.18
C THR A 236 -6.40 -12.64 7.64
N LEU A 237 -6.94 -11.65 6.96
CA LEU A 237 -8.21 -11.74 6.24
C LEU A 237 -7.88 -11.72 4.76
N THR A 238 -8.28 -12.75 4.03
CA THR A 238 -8.02 -12.86 2.58
C THR A 238 -9.33 -12.68 1.84
N ILE A 239 -9.42 -11.64 1.01
CA ILE A 239 -10.56 -11.39 0.12
C ILE A 239 -10.31 -12.09 -1.21
N LYS A 240 -11.30 -12.81 -1.70
CA LYS A 240 -11.25 -13.55 -2.95
C LYS A 240 -12.39 -13.16 -3.89
N SER A 241 -12.23 -13.52 -5.16
CA SER A 241 -13.29 -13.48 -6.17
C SER A 241 -14.52 -14.31 -5.73
N PRO A 242 -15.72 -14.07 -6.29
CA PRO A 242 -16.94 -14.79 -5.92
C PRO A 242 -16.84 -16.32 -5.94
N ASP A 243 -16.02 -16.85 -6.84
CA ASP A 243 -15.76 -18.28 -7.05
C ASP A 243 -14.65 -18.85 -6.14
N ASP A 244 -14.09 -18.05 -5.22
CA ASP A 244 -12.98 -18.39 -4.33
C ASP A 244 -11.65 -18.75 -5.04
N MET A 245 -11.53 -18.52 -6.34
CA MET A 245 -10.38 -18.94 -7.16
C MET A 245 -9.21 -17.95 -7.12
N VAL A 246 -9.50 -16.65 -7.04
CA VAL A 246 -8.51 -15.58 -7.15
C VAL A 246 -8.47 -14.77 -5.86
N VAL A 247 -7.28 -14.57 -5.29
CA VAL A 247 -7.09 -13.62 -4.18
C VAL A 247 -7.05 -12.21 -4.74
N VAL A 248 -7.96 -11.35 -4.28
CA VAL A 248 -8.11 -9.97 -4.74
C VAL A 248 -7.39 -9.00 -3.81
N ALA A 249 -7.48 -9.24 -2.50
CA ALA A 249 -6.82 -8.42 -1.48
C ALA A 249 -6.52 -9.23 -0.22
N THR A 250 -5.55 -8.75 0.55
CA THR A 250 -5.18 -9.32 1.85
C THR A 250 -5.13 -8.21 2.88
N LEU A 251 -5.72 -8.46 4.06
CA LEU A 251 -5.64 -7.57 5.20
C LEU A 251 -4.85 -8.24 6.32
N GLU A 252 -3.90 -7.50 6.87
CA GLU A 252 -3.04 -7.96 7.96
C GLU A 252 -3.23 -7.06 9.18
N LEU A 253 -3.50 -7.67 10.33
CA LEU A 253 -3.39 -7.01 11.63
C LEU A 253 -1.91 -6.86 11.98
N LEU A 254 -1.46 -5.63 12.20
CA LEU A 254 -0.07 -5.38 12.60
C LEU A 254 0.19 -5.93 14.03
N PRO A 255 1.36 -6.55 14.28
CA PRO A 255 1.65 -7.14 15.58
C PRO A 255 1.53 -6.15 16.74
N HIS A 256 0.95 -6.61 17.85
CA HIS A 256 0.82 -5.84 19.10
C HIS A 256 0.11 -4.49 18.93
N SER A 257 -0.81 -4.40 17.97
CA SER A 257 -1.53 -3.16 17.64
C SER A 257 -3.03 -3.43 17.43
N ASP A 258 -3.81 -2.35 17.22
CA ASP A 258 -5.10 -2.42 16.52
C ASP A 258 -5.03 -1.67 15.19
N GLN A 259 -3.94 -1.87 14.46
CA GLN A 259 -3.70 -1.27 13.15
C GLN A 259 -3.81 -2.34 12.07
N TYR A 260 -4.55 -2.05 11.00
CA TYR A 260 -4.67 -2.94 9.86
C TYR A 260 -4.16 -2.27 8.58
N LEU A 261 -3.48 -3.06 7.77
CA LEU A 261 -3.10 -2.72 6.41
C LEU A 261 -3.81 -3.65 5.45
N ALA A 262 -4.44 -3.09 4.41
CA ALA A 262 -4.97 -3.86 3.30
C ALA A 262 -4.13 -3.61 2.06
N VAL A 263 -3.77 -4.70 1.38
CA VAL A 263 -3.03 -4.68 0.12
C VAL A 263 -3.82 -5.41 -0.97
N ASP A 264 -3.65 -5.00 -2.22
CA ASP A 264 -4.17 -5.74 -3.37
C ASP A 264 -3.39 -7.04 -3.63
N HIS A 265 -3.77 -7.77 -4.66
CA HIS A 265 -3.12 -9.01 -5.09
C HIS A 265 -1.64 -8.84 -5.50
N LEU A 266 -1.20 -7.61 -5.81
CA LEU A 266 0.20 -7.28 -6.11
C LEU A 266 0.98 -6.81 -4.88
N GLY A 267 0.33 -6.72 -3.71
CA GLY A 267 0.96 -6.25 -2.49
C GLY A 267 1.04 -4.73 -2.38
N ARG A 268 0.25 -3.98 -3.15
CA ARG A 268 0.18 -2.51 -3.11
C ARG A 268 -0.89 -2.07 -2.13
N ASP A 269 -0.62 -1.02 -1.36
CA ASP A 269 -1.50 -0.55 -0.29
C ASP A 269 -2.82 0.02 -0.83
N ILE A 270 -3.97 -0.47 -0.36
CA ILE A 270 -5.31 0.02 -0.79
C ILE A 270 -6.11 0.68 0.33
N MET A 271 -5.69 0.49 1.59
CA MET A 271 -6.31 1.05 2.78
C MET A 271 -5.39 0.84 3.98
N ALA A 272 -5.35 1.82 4.89
CA ALA A 272 -4.82 1.63 6.24
C ALA A 272 -5.79 2.20 7.29
N VAL A 273 -5.88 1.52 8.44
CA VAL A 273 -6.72 1.96 9.57
C VAL A 273 -6.01 1.77 10.89
N ASP A 274 -6.14 2.77 11.76
CA ASP A 274 -5.68 2.75 13.14
C ASP A 274 -6.86 2.89 14.10
N TYR A 275 -7.11 1.85 14.88
CA TYR A 275 -8.16 1.83 15.90
C TYR A 275 -7.68 2.17 17.32
N MET A 276 -6.38 2.49 17.51
CA MET A 276 -5.82 2.91 18.81
C MET A 276 -6.23 4.34 19.20
N SER A 277 -6.58 5.16 18.21
CA SER A 277 -7.07 6.52 18.43
C SER A 277 -8.43 6.54 19.14
N LYS A 278 -8.73 7.65 19.83
CA LYS A 278 -10.04 7.88 20.50
C LYS A 278 -11.20 7.60 19.54
N ASP A 279 -11.07 8.13 18.33
CA ASP A 279 -11.88 7.82 17.17
C ASP A 279 -10.95 7.14 16.14
N PRO A 280 -11.32 5.97 15.57
CA PRO A 280 -10.48 5.30 14.59
C PRO A 280 -10.12 6.21 13.41
N VAL A 281 -8.88 6.15 12.93
CA VAL A 281 -8.44 6.95 11.78
C VAL A 281 -8.19 6.02 10.61
N LEU A 282 -8.74 6.35 9.45
CA LEU A 282 -8.67 5.52 8.25
C LEU A 282 -8.28 6.39 7.06
N VAL A 283 -7.44 5.86 6.17
CA VAL A 283 -7.07 6.53 4.91
C VAL A 283 -7.26 5.58 3.74
N LEU A 284 -7.87 6.12 2.69
CA LEU A 284 -8.00 5.48 1.38
C LEU A 284 -7.22 6.30 0.34
N PRO A 285 -6.56 5.68 -0.64
CA PRO A 285 -5.97 6.39 -1.77
C PRO A 285 -7.04 7.18 -2.53
N LYS A 286 -6.66 8.28 -3.17
CA LYS A 286 -7.58 8.97 -4.08
C LYS A 286 -7.91 8.09 -5.28
N PRO A 287 -9.17 8.12 -5.73
CA PRO A 287 -9.55 7.40 -6.93
C PRO A 287 -9.00 8.07 -8.18
N VAL A 288 -8.85 7.29 -9.24
CA VAL A 288 -8.54 7.81 -10.58
C VAL A 288 -9.84 8.00 -11.34
N GLN A 289 -10.01 9.16 -11.97
CA GLN A 289 -11.13 9.38 -12.86
C GLN A 289 -10.84 8.73 -14.21
N ILE A 290 -11.73 7.86 -14.66
CA ILE A 290 -11.68 7.28 -16.00
C ILE A 290 -12.64 8.06 -16.88
N LEU A 291 -12.12 8.59 -17.99
CA LEU A 291 -12.89 9.41 -18.92
C LEU A 291 -14.12 8.65 -19.39
N ASN A 292 -15.30 9.23 -19.18
CA ASN A 292 -16.61 8.69 -19.55
C ASN A 292 -17.04 7.38 -18.84
N GLU A 293 -16.25 6.85 -17.91
CA GLU A 293 -16.50 5.55 -17.24
C GLU A 293 -16.60 5.65 -15.71
N GLY A 294 -16.36 6.83 -15.12
CA GLY A 294 -16.53 7.07 -13.68
C GLY A 294 -15.20 7.15 -12.95
N SER A 295 -15.12 6.62 -11.73
CA SER A 295 -13.89 6.61 -10.92
C SER A 295 -13.51 5.21 -10.50
N ASP A 296 -12.21 4.90 -10.47
CA ASP A 296 -11.70 3.61 -10.01
C ASP A 296 -10.82 3.76 -8.79
N MET A 297 -10.89 2.75 -7.92
CA MET A 297 -9.93 2.57 -6.86
C MET A 297 -8.54 2.39 -7.46
N THR A 298 -7.57 3.14 -6.95
CA THR A 298 -6.16 2.89 -7.22
C THR A 298 -5.43 2.56 -5.93
N PRO A 299 -4.43 1.67 -5.97
CA PRO A 299 -3.53 1.50 -4.84
C PRO A 299 -2.70 2.76 -4.60
N PHE A 300 -2.33 3.00 -3.35
CA PHE A 300 -1.41 4.06 -2.98
C PHE A 300 -0.03 3.78 -3.56
N ALA A 301 0.52 4.77 -4.25
CA ALA A 301 1.88 4.77 -4.76
C ALA A 301 2.74 5.73 -3.92
N PRO A 302 3.62 5.22 -3.04
CA PRO A 302 4.61 6.04 -2.33
C PRO A 302 5.49 6.84 -3.29
N GLN A 303 5.72 8.12 -2.99
CA GLN A 303 6.65 8.98 -3.74
C GLN A 303 8.04 9.03 -3.09
N SER A 304 8.15 8.61 -1.83
CA SER A 304 9.42 8.54 -1.10
C SER A 304 9.31 7.54 0.05
N ARG A 305 10.44 7.16 0.66
CA ARG A 305 10.47 6.30 1.87
C ARG A 305 9.69 6.88 3.05
N ARG A 306 9.57 8.21 3.14
CA ARG A 306 8.83 8.89 4.20
C ARG A 306 7.35 9.07 3.89
N ASP A 307 6.91 8.52 2.76
CA ASP A 307 5.57 8.70 2.22
C ASP A 307 4.89 7.34 2.04
N SER A 308 4.72 6.63 3.14
CA SER A 308 3.93 5.40 3.18
C SER A 308 2.46 5.70 3.48
N ILE A 309 1.56 4.76 3.17
CA ILE A 309 0.15 4.89 3.55
C ILE A 309 -0.02 5.06 5.08
N TRP A 310 0.92 4.52 5.87
CA TRP A 310 0.95 4.72 7.33
C TRP A 310 1.33 6.14 7.73
N MET A 311 2.23 6.78 6.99
CA MET A 311 2.48 8.21 7.20
C MET A 311 1.21 9.02 6.90
N GLN A 312 0.46 8.62 5.87
CA GLN A 312 -0.81 9.24 5.51
C GLN A 312 -1.89 9.08 6.60
N VAL A 313 -1.92 7.97 7.35
CA VAL A 313 -2.80 7.82 8.53
C VAL A 313 -2.52 8.92 9.57
N ARG A 314 -1.24 9.23 9.81
CA ARG A 314 -0.83 10.17 10.87
C ARG A 314 -0.84 11.63 10.41
N ARG A 315 -0.48 11.87 9.15
CA ARG A 315 -0.37 13.20 8.51
C ARG A 315 -0.88 13.09 7.07
N PRO A 316 -2.21 13.11 6.87
CA PRO A 316 -2.80 12.91 5.56
C PRO A 316 -2.52 14.10 4.63
N ASP A 317 -1.99 13.80 3.45
CA ASP A 317 -1.98 14.68 2.30
C ASP A 317 -3.30 14.52 1.53
N THR A 318 -4.24 15.45 1.75
CA THR A 318 -5.57 15.39 1.13
C THR A 318 -5.54 15.59 -0.39
N SER A 319 -4.38 15.89 -0.99
CA SER A 319 -4.23 15.86 -2.44
C SER A 319 -4.15 14.42 -2.97
N ARG A 320 -3.73 13.45 -2.14
CA ARG A 320 -3.41 12.06 -2.53
C ARG A 320 -4.23 10.99 -1.82
N VAL A 321 -4.74 11.28 -0.62
CA VAL A 321 -5.58 10.35 0.14
C VAL A 321 -6.89 11.01 0.59
N ASN A 322 -7.89 10.18 0.86
CA ASN A 322 -9.12 10.52 1.53
C ASN A 322 -9.04 10.04 2.99
N PRO A 323 -8.78 10.93 3.96
CA PRO A 323 -8.83 10.60 5.38
C PRO A 323 -10.27 10.55 5.88
N PHE A 324 -10.54 9.61 6.79
CA PHE A 324 -11.81 9.42 7.46
C PHE A 324 -11.61 9.22 8.96
N GLU A 325 -12.61 9.64 9.73
CA GLU A 325 -12.74 9.33 11.15
C GLU A 325 -13.85 8.31 11.36
N GLY A 326 -13.56 7.31 12.18
CA GLY A 326 -14.53 6.32 12.65
C GLY A 326 -15.30 6.86 13.85
N LYS A 327 -16.61 6.76 13.81
CA LYS A 327 -17.52 6.94 14.94
C LYS A 327 -18.31 5.65 15.17
N SER A 328 -18.95 5.51 16.33
CA SER A 328 -19.83 4.37 16.63
C SER A 328 -21.04 4.81 17.44
N ASP A 329 -22.07 3.97 17.49
CA ASP A 329 -23.20 4.15 18.42
C ASP A 329 -22.72 4.14 19.89
N PRO A 330 -23.27 4.97 20.80
CA PRO A 330 -24.31 5.99 20.63
C PRO A 330 -23.81 7.37 20.18
N TYR A 331 -22.54 7.47 19.78
CA TYR A 331 -21.91 8.75 19.45
C TYR A 331 -22.24 9.26 18.04
N TYR A 332 -22.91 8.46 17.20
CA TYR A 332 -23.41 8.87 15.89
C TYR A 332 -24.92 8.68 15.78
N ASP A 333 -25.67 9.79 15.71
CA ASP A 333 -27.13 9.80 15.65
C ASP A 333 -27.61 10.00 14.20
N PHE A 334 -27.97 8.89 13.55
CA PHE A 334 -28.53 8.91 12.19
C PHE A 334 -29.84 9.69 12.09
N ASN A 335 -30.63 9.79 13.17
CA ASN A 335 -31.91 10.50 13.15
C ASN A 335 -31.72 12.02 13.07
N ARG A 336 -30.61 12.55 13.60
CA ARG A 336 -30.27 13.97 13.49
C ARG A 336 -29.60 14.32 12.17
N LYS A 337 -29.05 13.33 11.46
CA LYS A 337 -28.25 13.52 10.23
C LYS A 337 -29.00 12.94 9.03
N HIS A 338 -29.99 13.69 8.54
CA HIS A 338 -30.85 13.30 7.41
C HIS A 338 -30.12 13.07 6.08
N SER A 339 -28.86 13.52 5.94
CA SER A 339 -28.03 13.30 4.74
C SER A 339 -27.94 11.83 4.39
N TRP A 340 -27.61 10.95 5.35
CA TRP A 340 -27.46 9.51 5.12
C TRP A 340 -28.69 8.87 4.49
N LEU A 341 -29.87 9.15 5.05
CA LEU A 341 -31.14 8.61 4.58
C LEU A 341 -31.54 9.19 3.21
N ARG A 342 -31.23 10.47 2.96
CA ARG A 342 -31.48 11.11 1.65
C ARG A 342 -30.68 10.47 0.54
N HIS A 343 -29.46 10.05 0.84
CA HIS A 343 -28.63 9.28 -0.07
C HIS A 343 -29.00 7.80 -0.10
N GLY A 344 -30.12 7.36 0.47
CA GLY A 344 -30.52 5.96 0.46
C GLY A 344 -29.66 5.05 1.34
N GLY A 345 -28.85 5.60 2.25
CA GLY A 345 -28.16 4.80 3.27
C GLY A 345 -29.16 4.20 4.25
N ARG A 346 -28.96 2.94 4.64
CA ARG A 346 -29.87 2.25 5.56
C ARG A 346 -29.57 2.63 7.00
N TYR A 347 -30.65 2.79 7.75
CA TYR A 347 -30.63 2.78 9.20
C TYR A 347 -31.73 1.81 9.65
N VAL A 348 -31.31 0.67 10.19
CA VAL A 348 -32.25 -0.36 10.63
C VAL A 348 -32.48 -0.18 12.13
N GLN A 349 -33.73 0.10 12.50
CA GLN A 349 -34.10 0.29 13.90
C GLN A 349 -33.75 -0.97 14.71
N GLY A 350 -33.03 -0.77 15.81
CA GLY A 350 -32.56 -1.86 16.65
C GLY A 350 -31.37 -2.62 16.08
N ALA A 351 -30.77 -2.21 14.96
CA ALA A 351 -29.44 -2.70 14.58
C ALA A 351 -28.37 -2.11 15.49
N ARG A 352 -27.28 -2.85 15.70
CA ARG A 352 -26.12 -2.33 16.43
C ARG A 352 -25.06 -1.84 15.46
N THR A 353 -24.94 -0.53 15.31
CA THR A 353 -23.89 0.10 14.50
C THR A 353 -22.54 -0.01 15.20
N ILE A 354 -21.57 -0.62 14.54
CA ILE A 354 -20.21 -0.81 15.08
C ILE A 354 -19.18 0.15 14.51
N LEU A 355 -19.44 0.71 13.32
CA LEU A 355 -18.58 1.72 12.70
C LEU A 355 -19.41 2.61 11.75
N VAL A 356 -19.13 3.90 11.80
CA VAL A 356 -19.56 4.90 10.81
C VAL A 356 -18.31 5.67 10.40
N LEU A 357 -18.06 5.83 9.10
CA LEU A 357 -16.98 6.69 8.62
C LEU A 357 -17.51 8.05 8.22
N VAL A 358 -16.84 9.10 8.69
CA VAL A 358 -17.14 10.50 8.37
C VAL A 358 -15.88 11.23 7.93
N GLY A 359 -16.03 12.38 7.26
CA GLY A 359 -14.90 13.22 6.89
C GLY A 359 -14.35 14.00 8.10
N PRO A 360 -13.04 14.24 8.21
CA PRO A 360 -12.43 14.85 9.39
C PRO A 360 -12.87 16.30 9.65
N LYS A 361 -13.32 17.01 8.60
CA LYS A 361 -13.83 18.38 8.72
C LYS A 361 -15.35 18.44 8.84
N ASN A 362 -16.05 17.37 8.46
CA ASN A 362 -17.51 17.35 8.39
C ASN A 362 -18.04 15.99 8.82
N ASN A 363 -18.59 15.96 10.04
CA ASN A 363 -19.17 14.76 10.62
C ASN A 363 -20.66 14.58 10.25
N ASP A 364 -21.23 15.49 9.45
CA ASP A 364 -22.65 15.50 9.13
C ASP A 364 -23.01 14.59 7.97
N MET A 365 -22.02 14.22 7.15
CA MET A 365 -22.19 13.31 6.03
C MET A 365 -21.37 12.04 6.29
N PRO A 366 -22.03 10.91 6.61
CA PRO A 366 -21.36 9.63 6.71
C PRO A 366 -21.10 9.06 5.31
N PHE A 367 -19.95 8.43 5.14
CA PHE A 367 -19.49 7.81 3.89
C PHE A 367 -19.61 6.29 3.90
N LEU A 368 -19.62 5.68 5.09
CA LEU A 368 -19.80 4.25 5.25
C LEU A 368 -20.43 3.94 6.60
N SER A 369 -21.31 2.94 6.65
CA SER A 369 -21.81 2.38 7.91
C SER A 369 -21.65 0.87 7.93
N VAL A 370 -21.38 0.33 9.13
CA VAL A 370 -21.32 -1.11 9.41
C VAL A 370 -22.20 -1.40 10.62
N ALA A 371 -23.22 -2.24 10.45
CA ALA A 371 -24.17 -2.55 11.51
C ALA A 371 -24.55 -4.04 11.55
N TYR A 372 -24.63 -4.60 12.77
CA TYR A 372 -25.14 -5.96 12.98
C TYR A 372 -26.66 -5.97 13.05
N ALA A 373 -27.28 -6.95 12.41
CA ALA A 373 -28.68 -7.28 12.63
C ALA A 373 -28.85 -7.90 14.03
N ASN A 374 -29.76 -7.36 14.83
CA ASN A 374 -30.04 -7.92 16.17
C ASN A 374 -30.83 -9.24 16.10
N THR A 375 -31.66 -9.41 15.09
CA THR A 375 -32.49 -10.61 14.87
C THR A 375 -31.73 -11.74 14.19
N GLU A 376 -30.72 -11.41 13.37
CA GLU A 376 -29.91 -12.36 12.60
C GLU A 376 -28.42 -12.12 12.88
N ARG A 377 -27.88 -12.80 13.90
CA ARG A 377 -26.44 -12.67 14.24
C ARG A 377 -25.47 -13.08 13.12
N SER A 378 -25.97 -13.69 12.04
CA SER A 378 -25.22 -14.08 10.85
C SER A 378 -25.21 -13.02 9.74
N ARG A 379 -25.83 -11.86 9.94
CA ARG A 379 -25.97 -10.82 8.93
C ARG A 379 -25.43 -9.47 9.41
N VAL A 380 -24.66 -8.81 8.54
CA VAL A 380 -24.11 -7.46 8.76
C VAL A 380 -24.46 -6.60 7.56
N TRP A 381 -24.96 -5.40 7.79
CA TRP A 381 -25.20 -4.41 6.74
C TRP A 381 -23.97 -3.53 6.57
N VAL A 382 -23.59 -3.31 5.32
CA VAL A 382 -22.51 -2.41 4.92
C VAL A 382 -23.01 -1.54 3.79
N ASP A 383 -23.10 -0.25 4.08
CA ASP A 383 -23.54 0.75 3.11
C ASP A 383 -22.43 1.76 2.95
N PHE A 384 -22.20 2.24 1.73
CA PHE A 384 -21.13 3.19 1.47
C PHE A 384 -21.44 4.13 0.30
N LEU A 385 -20.76 5.27 0.28
CA LEU A 385 -20.86 6.33 -0.72
C LEU A 385 -19.48 6.57 -1.36
N HIS A 386 -19.47 7.28 -2.49
CA HIS A 386 -18.25 7.85 -3.06
C HIS A 386 -17.45 8.62 -1.98
N PRO A 387 -16.12 8.47 -1.86
CA PRO A 387 -15.19 7.86 -2.82
C PRO A 387 -14.81 6.40 -2.51
N ILE A 388 -15.64 5.63 -1.80
CA ILE A 388 -15.28 4.29 -1.33
C ILE A 388 -15.67 3.23 -2.37
N ALA A 389 -14.71 2.40 -2.78
CA ALA A 389 -14.97 1.26 -3.67
C ALA A 389 -15.55 0.06 -2.90
N PRO A 390 -16.27 -0.87 -3.56
CA PRO A 390 -16.82 -2.06 -2.91
C PRO A 390 -15.76 -2.93 -2.21
N LEU A 391 -14.57 -3.09 -2.83
CA LEU A 391 -13.45 -3.81 -2.22
C LEU A 391 -12.98 -3.15 -0.92
N GLN A 392 -12.86 -1.82 -0.91
CA GLN A 392 -12.48 -1.05 0.28
C GLN A 392 -13.57 -1.13 1.34
N ALA A 393 -14.85 -0.95 0.97
CA ALA A 393 -15.96 -1.04 1.91
C ALA A 393 -16.01 -2.40 2.63
N PHE A 394 -15.77 -3.48 1.89
CA PHE A 394 -15.70 -4.82 2.47
C PHE A 394 -14.48 -4.99 3.39
N ALA A 395 -13.31 -4.52 2.96
CA ALA A 395 -12.11 -4.53 3.78
C ALA A 395 -12.33 -3.81 5.13
N ILE A 396 -12.92 -2.62 5.09
CA ILE A 396 -13.26 -1.81 6.26
C ILE A 396 -14.21 -2.54 7.19
N ALA A 397 -15.26 -3.15 6.65
CA ALA A 397 -16.21 -3.91 7.44
C ALA A 397 -15.56 -5.12 8.12
N LEU A 398 -14.70 -5.85 7.41
CA LEU A 398 -13.97 -7.00 7.97
C LEU A 398 -13.08 -6.59 9.15
N THR A 399 -12.33 -5.48 9.04
CA THR A 399 -11.48 -5.01 10.15
C THR A 399 -12.31 -4.52 11.35
N ALA A 400 -13.44 -3.85 11.08
CA ALA A 400 -14.36 -3.39 12.11
C ALA A 400 -14.98 -4.57 12.88
N MET A 401 -15.41 -5.61 12.17
CA MET A 401 -15.95 -6.84 12.76
C MET A 401 -14.89 -7.59 13.58
N ASP A 402 -13.67 -7.76 13.08
CA ASP A 402 -12.60 -8.44 13.83
C ASP A 402 -12.27 -7.69 15.11
N ARG A 403 -12.08 -6.36 15.03
CA ARG A 403 -11.88 -5.53 16.22
C ARG A 403 -13.02 -5.68 17.21
N HIS A 404 -14.27 -5.54 16.77
CA HIS A 404 -15.42 -5.63 17.66
C HIS A 404 -15.46 -6.99 18.38
N ARG A 405 -15.15 -8.08 17.67
CA ARG A 405 -15.03 -9.42 18.26
C ARG A 405 -13.90 -9.51 19.29
N ARG A 406 -12.73 -8.93 19.00
CA ARG A 406 -11.59 -8.93 19.93
C ARG A 406 -11.88 -8.14 21.21
N VAL A 407 -12.50 -6.96 21.10
CA VAL A 407 -12.91 -6.13 22.24
C VAL A 407 -13.96 -6.83 23.09
N LEU A 408 -14.95 -7.48 22.48
CA LEU A 408 -15.96 -8.25 23.23
C LEU A 408 -15.33 -9.43 23.99
N LYS A 409 -14.42 -10.19 23.36
CA LYS A 409 -13.71 -11.29 24.03
C LYS A 409 -12.89 -10.81 25.23
N ALA A 410 -12.23 -9.66 25.12
CA ALA A 410 -11.47 -9.08 26.23
C ALA A 410 -12.36 -8.70 27.43
N ARG A 411 -13.60 -8.26 27.19
CA ARG A 411 -14.55 -7.89 28.26
C ARG A 411 -15.20 -9.08 28.95
N VAL A 412 -15.33 -10.22 28.27
CA VAL A 412 -15.97 -11.41 28.84
C VAL A 412 -15.02 -12.17 29.78
N GLY A 413 -13.70 -11.92 29.70
CA GLY A 413 -12.70 -12.61 30.51
C GLY A 413 -12.63 -14.11 30.21
N PRO A 414 -11.52 -14.79 30.55
CA PRO A 414 -11.48 -16.25 30.60
C PRO A 414 -12.40 -16.81 31.69
#